data_AF-A0AA37ZC38-F1
#
_entry.id   AF-A0AA37ZC38-F1
#
_cell.length_a   1.000
_cell.length_b   1.000
_cell.length_c   1.000
_cell.angle_alpha   90.00
_cell.angle_beta   90.00
_cell.angle_gamma   90.00
#
_symmetry.space_group_name_H-M   'P 1'
#
loop_
_entity.id
_entity.type
_entity.pdbx_description
1 polymer ?
#
loop_
_entity_poly.entity_id
_entity_poly.type
_entity_poly.pdbx_seq_one_letter_code
_entity_poly.pdbx_strand_id
1 'polypeptide(L)'
;MMISSPPFCEIDEYGFPHWNGLDFFRWYALPTNWRFMTGKAYLWYYKTAWLVHHRAIIKQYAFEARIPELLLAGVAVAEVGGTPERFKGVGVLQFRQIIEEILGKNSNESSNATSVGSIAIQIGVAAKTIGIHPDKLTHFQQFRLSQCLLDNSFNIRVVAFHLHDLILYDNPDADTLYLTDEQIILAGSRYNRGIMRSKDDIVQSISELPGSPGREYSEYGRRIIEKKDIILKIMRGG
;
A
#
# COMPACT_ATOMS: atom_id res chain seq x y z
N MET A 1 30.89 20.90 10.15
CA MET A 1 30.15 19.93 9.33
C MET A 1 29.15 19.26 10.26
N MET A 2 27.96 19.84 10.40
CA MET A 2 26.93 19.29 11.30
C MET A 2 26.31 18.08 10.61
N ILE A 3 26.33 16.94 11.30
CA ILE A 3 25.48 15.81 10.94
C ILE A 3 24.07 16.28 11.31
N SER A 4 23.35 16.83 10.33
CA SER A 4 21.91 17.07 10.44
C SER A 4 21.25 15.79 10.91
N SER A 5 20.28 15.89 11.82
CA SER A 5 19.43 14.77 12.26
C SER A 5 19.06 13.88 11.07
N PRO A 6 18.97 12.55 11.25
CA PRO A 6 18.61 11.67 10.14
C PRO A 6 17.28 12.15 9.54
N PRO A 7 17.17 12.29 8.20
CA PRO A 7 15.92 12.73 7.59
C PRO A 7 14.78 11.81 8.06
N PHE A 8 13.58 12.34 8.25
CA PHE A 8 12.40 11.57 8.75
C PHE A 8 12.44 11.10 10.21
N CYS A 9 13.43 11.49 11.02
CA CYS A 9 13.41 11.30 12.48
C CYS A 9 12.84 12.51 13.24
N GLU A 10 12.68 13.66 12.58
CA GLU A 10 12.03 14.83 13.15
C GLU A 10 10.53 14.75 12.83
N ILE A 11 9.74 14.44 13.88
CA ILE A 11 8.28 14.41 13.85
C ILE A 11 7.80 15.75 14.38
N ASP A 12 7.00 16.47 13.60
CA ASP A 12 6.39 17.73 14.01
C ASP A 12 4.92 17.51 14.42
N GLU A 13 4.21 18.61 14.69
CA GLU A 13 2.78 18.59 15.04
C GLU A 13 1.88 17.97 13.94
N TYR A 14 2.38 17.83 12.71
CA TYR A 14 1.68 17.23 11.57
C TYR A 14 1.96 15.72 11.42
N GLY A 15 2.80 15.14 12.27
CA GLY A 15 3.08 13.70 12.31
C GLY A 15 4.27 13.28 11.45
N PHE A 16 4.28 12.02 11.00
CA PHE A 16 5.37 11.51 10.15
C PHE A 16 5.38 12.23 8.79
N PRO A 17 6.54 12.67 8.26
CA PRO A 17 6.59 13.40 7.00
C PRO A 17 5.98 12.63 5.82
N HIS A 18 5.02 13.25 5.14
CA HIS A 18 4.41 12.69 3.93
C HIS A 18 5.39 12.73 2.75
N TRP A 19 5.38 11.68 1.92
CA TRP A 19 6.19 11.61 0.71
C TRP A 19 5.72 12.64 -0.32
N ASN A 20 6.58 13.60 -0.63
CA ASN A 20 6.26 14.75 -1.48
C ASN A 20 7.04 14.73 -2.83
N GLY A 21 6.86 15.78 -3.63
CA GLY A 21 7.48 15.88 -4.96
C GLY A 21 9.01 15.97 -4.94
N LEU A 22 9.60 16.60 -3.93
CA LEU A 22 11.06 16.65 -3.77
C LEU A 22 11.62 15.28 -3.39
N ASP A 23 10.91 14.56 -2.53
CA ASP A 23 11.28 13.19 -2.16
C ASP A 23 11.24 12.26 -3.37
N PHE A 24 10.15 12.36 -4.15
CA PHE A 24 10.00 11.64 -5.41
C PHE A 24 11.12 11.97 -6.39
N PHE A 25 11.47 13.24 -6.58
CA PHE A 25 12.59 13.64 -7.43
C PHE A 25 13.93 13.04 -6.95
N ARG A 26 14.21 13.13 -5.65
CA ARG A 26 15.46 12.62 -5.05
C ARG A 26 15.60 11.11 -5.18
N TRP A 27 14.48 10.38 -5.15
CA TRP A 27 14.46 8.94 -5.41
C TRP A 27 14.52 8.60 -6.90
N TYR A 28 13.72 9.26 -7.75
CA TYR A 28 13.51 8.85 -9.13
C TYR A 28 14.61 9.36 -10.08
N ALA A 29 15.08 10.60 -9.88
CA ALA A 29 15.98 11.27 -10.82
C ALA A 29 17.47 11.10 -10.47
N LEU A 30 17.81 10.79 -9.21
CA LEU A 30 19.20 10.70 -8.76
C LEU A 30 19.69 9.25 -8.64
N PRO A 31 20.98 8.96 -8.92
CA PRO A 31 21.53 7.62 -8.77
C PRO A 31 21.49 7.15 -7.31
N THR A 32 21.47 5.83 -7.12
CA THR A 32 21.47 5.25 -5.77
C THR A 32 22.78 5.52 -5.05
N ASN A 33 22.73 6.18 -3.91
CA ASN A 33 23.90 6.43 -3.09
C ASN A 33 23.52 6.46 -1.59
N TRP A 34 24.14 5.59 -0.80
CA TRP A 34 23.90 5.49 0.64
C TRP A 34 24.52 6.62 1.45
N ARG A 35 25.64 7.19 0.98
CA ARG A 35 26.30 8.32 1.67
C ARG A 35 25.51 9.61 1.52
N PHE A 36 24.93 9.83 0.34
CA PHE A 36 24.17 11.04 0.04
C PHE A 36 22.66 10.85 0.15
N MET A 37 22.19 9.65 0.53
CA MET A 37 20.78 9.32 0.66
C MET A 37 19.99 9.69 -0.60
N THR A 38 20.33 9.08 -1.73
CA THR A 38 19.66 9.30 -3.03
C THR A 38 19.26 7.97 -3.68
N GLY A 39 18.36 8.01 -4.66
CA GLY A 39 17.91 6.82 -5.38
C GLY A 39 17.24 5.80 -4.45
N LYS A 40 17.51 4.50 -4.68
CA LYS A 40 16.90 3.40 -3.91
C LYS A 40 17.23 3.44 -2.41
N ALA A 41 18.38 3.99 -2.04
CA ALA A 41 18.79 4.13 -0.64
C ALA A 41 17.86 5.09 0.11
N TYR A 42 17.52 6.22 -0.52
CA TYR A 42 16.60 7.21 0.05
C TYR A 42 15.18 6.65 0.24
N LEU A 43 14.64 6.01 -0.81
CA LEU A 43 13.32 5.39 -0.75
C LEU A 43 13.26 4.29 0.32
N TRP A 44 14.27 3.43 0.38
CA TRP A 44 14.32 2.36 1.37
C TRP A 44 14.34 2.92 2.78
N TYR A 45 15.17 3.93 3.01
CA TYR A 45 15.27 4.59 4.30
C TYR A 45 13.93 5.21 4.74
N TYR A 46 13.24 5.91 3.84
CA TYR A 46 11.88 6.42 4.09
C TYR A 46 10.90 5.30 4.46
N LYS A 47 10.82 4.23 3.66
CA LYS A 47 9.94 3.08 3.92
C LYS A 47 10.20 2.47 5.31
N THR A 48 11.47 2.32 5.69
CA THR A 48 11.82 1.77 7.00
C THR A 48 11.52 2.73 8.16
N ALA A 49 11.74 4.03 7.99
CA ALA A 49 11.40 5.03 9.01
C ALA A 49 9.89 5.11 9.21
N TRP A 50 9.12 5.06 8.11
CA TRP A 50 7.65 5.03 8.15
C TRP A 50 7.14 3.80 8.90
N LEU A 51 7.70 2.61 8.63
CA LEU A 51 7.37 1.39 9.38
C LEU A 51 7.69 1.51 10.87
N VAL A 52 8.87 2.04 11.23
CA VAL A 52 9.27 2.21 12.63
C VAL A 52 8.28 3.11 13.35
N HIS A 53 7.91 4.24 12.74
CA HIS A 53 6.96 5.20 13.30
C HIS A 53 5.57 4.58 13.51
N HIS A 54 5.03 3.88 12.49
CA HIS A 54 3.67 3.34 12.53
C HIS A 54 3.57 1.92 13.09
N ARG A 55 4.69 1.36 13.61
CA ARG A 55 4.79 -0.03 14.08
C ARG A 55 3.66 -0.44 15.01
N ALA A 56 3.35 0.39 16.01
CA ALA A 56 2.31 0.07 17.00
C ALA A 56 0.92 -0.05 16.35
N ILE A 57 0.59 0.89 15.47
CA ILE A 57 -0.70 0.93 14.76
C ILE A 57 -0.81 -0.24 13.76
N ILE A 58 0.28 -0.57 13.05
CA ILE A 58 0.33 -1.74 12.16
C ILE A 58 0.04 -3.02 12.95
N LYS A 59 0.69 -3.22 14.10
CA LYS A 59 0.45 -4.40 14.94
C LYS A 59 -0.99 -4.47 15.43
N GLN A 60 -1.51 -3.34 15.90
CA GLN A 60 -2.88 -3.23 16.38
C GLN A 60 -3.88 -3.64 15.28
N TYR A 61 -3.80 -3.03 14.10
CA TYR A 61 -4.77 -3.32 13.05
C TYR A 61 -4.55 -4.67 12.37
N ALA A 62 -3.31 -5.19 12.33
CA ALA A 62 -3.08 -6.58 11.91
C ALA A 62 -3.78 -7.56 12.86
N PHE A 63 -3.69 -7.33 14.17
CA PHE A 63 -4.39 -8.14 15.17
C PHE A 63 -5.91 -8.03 15.05
N GLU A 64 -6.45 -6.80 14.97
CA GLU A 64 -7.89 -6.56 14.86
C GLU A 64 -8.50 -7.17 13.58
N ALA A 65 -7.78 -7.07 12.45
CA ALA A 65 -8.18 -7.68 11.18
C ALA A 65 -7.84 -9.17 11.09
N ARG A 66 -7.22 -9.75 12.12
CA ARG A 66 -6.77 -11.15 12.18
C ARG A 66 -5.86 -11.56 11.02
N ILE A 67 -4.88 -10.74 10.66
CA ILE A 67 -3.90 -11.05 9.61
C ILE A 67 -2.46 -11.05 10.17
N PRO A 68 -1.48 -11.66 9.48
CA PRO A 68 -0.11 -11.65 9.96
C PRO A 68 0.49 -10.24 9.87
N GLU A 69 1.20 -9.80 10.91
CA GLU A 69 1.91 -8.51 10.90
C GLU A 69 2.81 -8.35 9.67
N LEU A 70 3.45 -9.44 9.24
CA LEU A 70 4.31 -9.50 8.07
C LEU A 70 3.58 -9.07 6.79
N LEU A 71 2.32 -9.49 6.61
CA LEU A 71 1.57 -9.18 5.40
C LEU A 71 1.26 -7.68 5.35
N LEU A 72 0.69 -7.12 6.42
CA LEU A 72 0.35 -5.70 6.47
C LEU A 72 1.58 -4.80 6.37
N ALA A 73 2.65 -5.13 7.11
CA ALA A 73 3.91 -4.38 7.04
C ALA A 73 4.59 -4.53 5.66
N GLY A 74 4.49 -5.71 5.04
CA GLY A 74 5.01 -5.96 3.70
C GLY A 74 4.31 -5.15 2.63
N VAL A 75 2.98 -5.12 2.65
CA VAL A 75 2.15 -4.28 1.78
C VAL A 75 2.47 -2.80 2.01
N ALA A 76 2.55 -2.36 3.27
CA ALA A 76 2.95 -1.00 3.57
C ALA A 76 4.31 -0.67 2.94
N VAL A 77 5.36 -1.45 3.21
CA VAL A 77 6.69 -1.24 2.62
C VAL A 77 6.68 -1.25 1.11
N ALA A 78 5.83 -2.05 0.46
CA ALA A 78 5.74 -2.06 -1.00
C ALA A 78 5.17 -0.73 -1.53
N GLU A 79 4.17 -0.16 -0.86
CA GLU A 79 3.42 1.02 -1.32
C GLU A 79 4.04 2.36 -0.91
N VAL A 80 4.52 2.51 0.35
CA VAL A 80 4.96 3.84 0.84
C VAL A 80 6.08 4.40 -0.03
N GLY A 81 6.02 5.70 -0.31
CA GLY A 81 7.03 6.39 -1.10
C GLY A 81 7.01 6.09 -2.59
N GLY A 82 5.96 5.43 -3.11
CA GLY A 82 5.83 5.16 -4.55
C GLY A 82 5.45 6.41 -5.37
N THR A 83 4.46 7.17 -4.93
CA THR A 83 4.03 8.42 -5.58
C THR A 83 3.73 9.48 -4.53
N PRO A 84 3.87 10.78 -4.84
CA PRO A 84 3.52 11.83 -3.89
C PRO A 84 2.08 11.71 -3.40
N GLU A 85 1.88 11.64 -2.09
CA GLU A 85 0.62 11.19 -1.49
C GLU A 85 -0.56 12.14 -1.80
N ARG A 86 -0.32 13.45 -1.78
CA ARG A 86 -1.35 14.47 -2.09
C ARG A 86 -1.69 14.58 -3.58
N PHE A 87 -0.79 14.15 -4.46
CA PHE A 87 -0.96 14.31 -5.91
C PHE A 87 -2.15 13.50 -6.44
N LYS A 88 -2.34 12.28 -5.91
CA LYS A 88 -3.42 11.39 -6.36
C LYS A 88 -4.79 11.76 -5.77
N GLY A 89 -4.85 12.07 -4.47
CA GLY A 89 -6.12 12.35 -3.77
C GLY A 89 -6.76 13.71 -4.09
N VAL A 90 -5.96 14.70 -4.48
CA VAL A 90 -6.46 16.04 -4.85
C VAL A 90 -6.39 16.24 -6.37
N GLY A 91 -5.25 16.01 -7.02
CA GLY A 91 -5.11 16.26 -8.46
C GLY A 91 -5.82 15.24 -9.35
N VAL A 92 -5.44 13.97 -9.23
CA VAL A 92 -5.92 12.91 -10.14
C VAL A 92 -7.41 12.60 -9.93
N LEU A 93 -7.86 12.52 -8.67
CA LEU A 93 -9.27 12.26 -8.36
C LEU A 93 -10.18 13.36 -8.92
N GLN A 94 -9.89 14.62 -8.63
CA GLN A 94 -10.72 15.74 -9.10
C GLN A 94 -10.74 15.80 -10.64
N PHE A 95 -9.60 15.55 -11.29
CA PHE A 95 -9.54 15.48 -12.75
C PHE A 95 -10.41 14.36 -13.33
N ARG A 96 -10.38 13.16 -12.73
CA ARG A 96 -11.22 12.02 -13.16
C ARG A 96 -12.71 12.31 -12.99
N GLN A 97 -13.11 12.93 -11.88
CA GLN A 97 -14.49 13.33 -11.63
C GLN A 97 -14.99 14.34 -12.68
N ILE A 98 -14.18 15.35 -13.01
CA ILE A 98 -14.50 16.32 -14.06
C ILE A 98 -14.71 15.62 -15.42
N ILE A 99 -13.84 14.67 -15.78
CA ILE A 99 -13.97 13.93 -17.05
C ILE A 99 -15.22 13.02 -17.04
N GLU A 100 -15.54 12.36 -15.94
CA GLU A 100 -16.77 11.56 -15.80
C GLU A 100 -18.02 12.43 -16.00
N GLU A 101 -18.03 13.61 -15.39
CA GLU A 101 -19.13 14.58 -15.50
C GLU A 101 -19.26 15.14 -16.93
N ILE A 102 -18.15 15.53 -17.57
CA ILE A 102 -18.14 16.03 -18.96
C ILE A 102 -18.61 14.95 -19.95
N LEU A 103 -18.23 13.69 -19.74
CA LEU A 103 -18.58 12.58 -20.63
C LEU A 103 -19.97 11.99 -20.33
N GLY A 104 -20.71 12.53 -19.35
CA GLY A 104 -22.03 12.03 -18.95
C GLY A 104 -22.00 10.56 -18.52
N LYS A 105 -20.87 10.07 -18.00
CA LYS A 105 -20.76 8.69 -17.55
C LYS A 105 -21.52 8.55 -16.24
N ASN A 106 -22.57 7.72 -16.24
CA ASN A 106 -23.29 7.36 -15.02
C ASN A 106 -22.51 6.39 -14.10
N SER A 107 -21.28 6.02 -14.45
CA SER A 107 -20.43 5.11 -13.67
C SER A 107 -19.26 5.83 -13.02
N ASN A 108 -19.15 5.68 -11.69
CA ASN A 108 -18.08 6.22 -10.84
C ASN A 108 -16.78 5.40 -10.91
N GLU A 109 -16.60 4.61 -11.97
CA GLU A 109 -15.61 3.54 -12.04
C GLU A 109 -14.17 4.07 -12.07
N SER A 110 -13.91 5.14 -12.84
CA SER A 110 -12.57 5.72 -12.97
C SER A 110 -12.15 6.40 -11.66
N SER A 111 -13.05 7.16 -11.05
CA SER A 111 -12.82 7.79 -9.76
C SER A 111 -12.62 6.77 -8.64
N ASN A 112 -13.41 5.70 -8.61
CA ASN A 112 -13.28 4.60 -7.64
C ASN A 112 -11.96 3.83 -7.77
N ALA A 113 -11.39 3.73 -8.96
CA ALA A 113 -10.08 3.12 -9.20
C ALA A 113 -8.88 4.00 -8.79
N THR A 114 -9.11 5.17 -8.19
CA THR A 114 -8.03 6.05 -7.72
C THR A 114 -7.46 5.54 -6.40
N SER A 115 -6.17 5.21 -6.37
CA SER A 115 -5.42 4.85 -5.16
C SER A 115 -5.00 6.07 -4.35
N VAL A 116 -5.29 6.08 -3.04
CA VAL A 116 -5.02 7.22 -2.14
C VAL A 116 -4.40 6.74 -0.82
N GLY A 117 -3.63 7.64 -0.19
CA GLY A 117 -2.96 7.39 1.08
C GLY A 117 -1.60 6.73 0.94
N SER A 118 -0.89 6.62 2.06
CA SER A 118 0.46 6.05 2.16
C SER A 118 0.56 4.61 1.63
N ILE A 119 -0.49 3.81 1.83
CA ILE A 119 -0.56 2.41 1.37
C ILE A 119 -1.42 2.27 0.10
N ALA A 120 -1.75 3.39 -0.57
CA ALA A 120 -2.29 3.42 -1.93
C ALA A 120 -3.54 2.54 -2.21
N ILE A 121 -4.47 2.46 -1.26
CA ILE A 121 -5.74 1.73 -1.46
C ILE A 121 -6.69 2.49 -2.38
N GLN A 122 -7.40 1.77 -3.26
CA GLN A 122 -8.40 2.37 -4.16
C GLN A 122 -9.64 2.84 -3.39
N ILE A 123 -10.21 3.99 -3.78
CA ILE A 123 -11.41 4.56 -3.14
C ILE A 123 -12.59 3.57 -3.13
N GLY A 124 -12.84 2.90 -4.25
CA GLY A 124 -13.93 1.92 -4.34
C GLY A 124 -13.70 0.70 -3.46
N VAL A 125 -12.45 0.25 -3.36
CA VAL A 125 -12.06 -0.85 -2.46
C VAL A 125 -12.23 -0.42 -1.01
N ALA A 126 -11.72 0.75 -0.65
CA ALA A 126 -11.85 1.30 0.70
C ALA A 126 -13.31 1.44 1.12
N ALA A 127 -14.16 1.96 0.23
CA ALA A 127 -15.60 2.08 0.46
C ALA A 127 -16.25 0.71 0.71
N LYS A 128 -15.94 -0.28 -0.12
CA LYS A 128 -16.44 -1.65 0.05
C LYS A 128 -16.01 -2.22 1.42
N THR A 129 -14.75 -2.04 1.79
CA THR A 129 -14.21 -2.52 3.07
C THR A 129 -14.89 -1.89 4.29
N ILE A 130 -15.32 -0.63 4.19
CA ILE A 130 -16.08 0.04 5.27
C ILE A 130 -17.60 -0.13 5.15
N GLY A 131 -18.07 -1.05 4.31
CA GLY A 131 -19.49 -1.40 4.19
C GLY A 131 -20.32 -0.45 3.31
N ILE A 132 -19.67 0.38 2.48
CA ILE A 132 -20.32 1.30 1.56
C ILE A 132 -20.29 0.73 0.14
N HIS A 133 -21.42 0.72 -0.54
CA HIS A 133 -21.53 0.34 -1.95
C HIS A 133 -20.76 1.32 -2.86
N PRO A 134 -19.69 0.90 -3.54
CA PRO A 134 -18.83 1.82 -4.29
C PRO A 134 -19.53 2.51 -5.46
N ASP A 135 -20.49 1.82 -6.09
CA ASP A 135 -21.32 2.32 -7.18
C ASP A 135 -22.27 3.45 -6.73
N LYS A 136 -22.54 3.56 -5.43
CA LYS A 136 -23.42 4.57 -4.84
C LYS A 136 -22.71 5.80 -4.30
N LEU A 137 -21.38 5.86 -4.38
CA LEU A 137 -20.61 7.00 -3.88
C LEU A 137 -20.85 8.23 -4.75
N THR A 138 -21.24 9.35 -4.14
CA THR A 138 -21.20 10.65 -4.82
C THR A 138 -19.75 11.15 -4.94
N HIS A 139 -19.48 12.06 -5.88
CA HIS A 139 -18.15 12.68 -5.99
C HIS A 139 -17.68 13.36 -4.69
N PHE A 140 -18.61 13.98 -3.96
CA PHE A 140 -18.31 14.55 -2.64
C PHE A 140 -17.93 13.46 -1.63
N GLN A 141 -18.63 12.33 -1.60
CA GLN A 141 -18.28 11.20 -0.73
C GLN A 141 -16.93 10.59 -1.10
N GLN A 142 -16.62 10.45 -2.39
CA GLN A 142 -15.31 10.01 -2.86
C GLN A 142 -14.19 10.95 -2.39
N PHE A 143 -14.40 12.27 -2.52
CA PHE A 143 -13.45 13.27 -2.03
C PHE A 143 -13.28 13.20 -0.51
N ARG A 144 -14.37 13.10 0.26
CA ARG A 144 -14.29 12.97 1.72
C ARG A 144 -13.54 11.70 2.13
N LEU A 145 -13.82 10.57 1.47
CA LEU A 145 -13.11 9.33 1.70
C LEU A 145 -11.63 9.45 1.33
N SER A 146 -11.29 10.15 0.24
CA SER A 146 -9.90 10.40 -0.14
C SER A 146 -9.15 11.20 0.93
N GLN A 147 -9.79 12.19 1.54
CA GLN A 147 -9.20 12.94 2.65
C GLN A 147 -9.00 12.07 3.90
N CYS A 148 -9.97 11.21 4.24
CA CYS A 148 -9.80 10.24 5.33
C CYS A 148 -8.64 9.27 5.07
N LEU A 149 -8.45 8.83 3.81
CA LEU A 149 -7.36 7.93 3.43
C LEU A 149 -5.97 8.58 3.50
N LEU A 150 -5.87 9.91 3.63
CA LEU A 150 -4.59 10.58 3.90
C LEU A 150 -4.16 10.47 5.36
N ASP A 151 -5.07 10.14 6.28
CA ASP A 151 -4.72 9.78 7.66
C ASP A 151 -4.13 8.36 7.69
N ASN A 152 -2.89 8.23 8.17
CA ASN A 152 -2.18 6.94 8.16
C ASN A 152 -2.87 5.88 9.03
N SER A 153 -3.46 6.26 10.17
CA SER A 153 -4.16 5.29 11.02
C SER A 153 -5.37 4.71 10.31
N PHE A 154 -6.21 5.56 9.73
CA PHE A 154 -7.36 5.15 8.94
C PHE A 154 -6.93 4.33 7.71
N ASN A 155 -5.90 4.77 6.98
CA ASN A 155 -5.39 4.07 5.81
C ASN A 155 -4.89 2.65 6.16
N ILE A 156 -4.07 2.51 7.22
CA ILE A 156 -3.58 1.21 7.70
C ILE A 156 -4.74 0.31 8.10
N ARG A 157 -5.73 0.85 8.82
CA ARG A 157 -6.91 0.08 9.24
C ARG A 157 -7.65 -0.50 8.04
N VAL A 158 -8.02 0.34 7.08
CA VAL A 158 -8.80 -0.10 5.92
C VAL A 158 -8.01 -1.13 5.11
N VAL A 159 -6.71 -0.93 4.93
CA VAL A 159 -5.85 -1.92 4.24
C VAL A 159 -5.81 -3.25 4.98
N ALA A 160 -5.71 -3.26 6.31
CA ALA A 160 -5.70 -4.48 7.09
C ALA A 160 -6.98 -5.31 6.90
N PHE A 161 -8.14 -4.68 6.99
CA PHE A 161 -9.43 -5.36 6.76
C PHE A 161 -9.59 -5.79 5.29
N HIS A 162 -9.12 -4.99 4.35
CA HIS A 162 -9.15 -5.40 2.95
C HIS A 162 -8.27 -6.65 2.69
N LEU A 163 -7.07 -6.71 3.27
CA LEU A 163 -6.19 -7.87 3.16
C LEU A 163 -6.82 -9.13 3.76
N HIS A 164 -7.53 -9.00 4.88
CA HIS A 164 -8.32 -10.09 5.45
C HIS A 164 -9.35 -10.63 4.43
N ASP A 165 -10.11 -9.75 3.78
CA ASP A 165 -11.07 -10.16 2.75
C ASP A 165 -10.40 -10.88 1.58
N LEU A 166 -9.22 -10.42 1.15
CA LEU A 166 -8.46 -11.05 0.07
C LEU A 166 -7.93 -12.44 0.46
N ILE A 167 -7.51 -12.62 1.72
CA ILE A 167 -7.08 -13.93 2.23
C ILE A 167 -8.25 -14.92 2.15
N LEU A 168 -9.41 -14.54 2.68
CA LEU A 168 -10.59 -15.40 2.71
C LEU A 168 -11.17 -15.65 1.31
N TYR A 169 -11.02 -14.70 0.39
CA TYR A 169 -11.44 -14.88 -1.00
C TYR A 169 -10.74 -16.08 -1.66
N ASP A 170 -9.43 -16.20 -1.49
CA ASP A 170 -8.67 -17.32 -2.08
C ASP A 170 -8.54 -18.53 -1.14
N ASN A 171 -8.72 -18.35 0.18
CA ASN A 171 -8.54 -19.38 1.21
C ASN A 171 -9.63 -19.27 2.29
N PRO A 172 -10.88 -19.69 2.01
CA PRO A 172 -12.03 -19.45 2.89
C PRO A 172 -11.91 -20.12 4.26
N ASP A 173 -11.20 -21.24 4.35
CA ASP A 173 -11.04 -22.02 5.58
C ASP A 173 -9.68 -21.80 6.27
N ALA A 174 -8.89 -20.82 5.82
CA ALA A 174 -7.58 -20.57 6.38
C ALA A 174 -7.64 -19.95 7.78
N ASP A 175 -6.71 -20.35 8.65
CA ASP A 175 -6.38 -19.55 9.82
C ASP A 175 -5.62 -18.29 9.36
N THR A 176 -6.36 -17.19 9.24
CA THR A 176 -5.86 -15.94 8.66
C THR A 176 -4.70 -15.33 9.44
N LEU A 177 -4.49 -15.72 10.70
CA LEU A 177 -3.34 -15.27 11.52
C LEU A 177 -2.04 -16.02 11.18
N TYR A 178 -2.13 -17.23 10.63
CA TYR A 178 -1.00 -18.11 10.39
C TYR A 178 -0.97 -18.57 8.93
N LEU A 179 -0.62 -17.64 8.05
CA LEU A 179 -0.53 -17.89 6.61
C LEU A 179 0.80 -18.53 6.22
N THR A 180 0.76 -19.42 5.22
CA THR A 180 1.95 -19.89 4.53
C THR A 180 2.55 -18.79 3.66
N ASP A 181 3.83 -18.93 3.27
CA ASP A 181 4.46 -17.97 2.37
C ASP A 181 3.72 -17.87 1.03
N GLU A 182 3.16 -18.98 0.52
CA GLU A 182 2.31 -18.98 -0.68
C GLU A 182 1.04 -18.14 -0.49
N GLN A 183 0.35 -18.29 0.65
CA GLN A 183 -0.85 -17.52 0.96
C GLN A 183 -0.54 -16.02 1.13
N ILE A 184 0.61 -15.67 1.72
CA ILE A 184 1.09 -14.28 1.80
C ILE A 184 1.37 -13.73 0.40
N ILE A 185 2.03 -14.51 -0.47
CA ILE A 185 2.30 -14.10 -1.85
C ILE A 185 0.99 -13.84 -2.59
N LEU A 186 0.03 -14.76 -2.47
CA LEU A 186 -1.27 -14.66 -3.11
C LEU A 186 -2.04 -13.41 -2.63
N ALA A 187 -2.17 -13.21 -1.32
CA ALA A 187 -2.84 -12.04 -0.75
C ALA A 187 -2.17 -10.72 -1.18
N GLY A 188 -0.83 -10.65 -1.15
CA GLY A 188 -0.08 -9.49 -1.64
C GLY A 188 -0.29 -9.24 -3.14
N SER A 189 -0.30 -10.29 -3.95
CA SER A 189 -0.59 -10.19 -5.39
C SER A 189 -2.01 -9.70 -5.67
N ARG A 190 -3.00 -10.17 -4.89
CA ARG A 190 -4.39 -9.68 -4.97
C ARG A 190 -4.49 -8.21 -4.60
N TYR A 191 -3.76 -7.76 -3.58
CA TYR A 191 -3.74 -6.35 -3.19
C TYR A 191 -3.27 -5.47 -4.34
N ASN A 192 -2.22 -5.89 -5.04
CA ASN A 192 -1.62 -5.12 -6.14
C ASN A 192 -2.43 -5.19 -7.46
N ARG A 193 -3.02 -6.35 -7.78
CA ARG A 193 -3.58 -6.62 -9.12
C ARG A 193 -5.09 -6.86 -9.13
N GLY A 194 -5.73 -6.96 -7.97
CA GLY A 194 -7.14 -7.28 -7.82
C GLY A 194 -7.50 -8.75 -8.01
N ILE A 195 -8.79 -9.03 -8.04
CA ILE A 195 -9.37 -10.40 -8.05
C ILE A 195 -9.66 -10.95 -9.46
N MET A 196 -9.41 -10.17 -10.52
CA MET A 196 -9.80 -10.54 -11.89
C MET A 196 -9.08 -11.77 -12.44
N ARG A 197 -7.83 -11.99 -12.03
CA ARG A 197 -7.02 -13.14 -12.47
C ARG A 197 -7.40 -14.40 -11.70
N SER A 198 -7.26 -15.58 -12.30
CA SER A 198 -7.52 -16.83 -11.58
C SER A 198 -6.50 -17.01 -10.44
N LYS A 199 -6.88 -17.74 -9.39
CA LYS A 199 -5.95 -18.13 -8.32
C LYS A 199 -4.81 -18.98 -8.89
N ASP A 200 -5.14 -19.94 -9.75
CA ASP A 200 -4.20 -20.89 -10.32
C ASP A 200 -3.10 -20.21 -11.14
N ASP A 201 -3.43 -19.15 -11.89
CA ASP A 201 -2.44 -18.36 -12.65
C ASP A 201 -1.41 -17.72 -11.71
N ILE A 202 -1.85 -17.23 -10.54
CA ILE A 202 -0.96 -16.61 -9.54
C ILE A 202 -0.11 -17.69 -8.88
N VAL A 203 -0.68 -18.84 -8.53
CA VAL A 203 0.06 -19.96 -7.93
C VAL A 203 1.10 -20.50 -8.90
N GLN A 204 0.74 -20.71 -10.18
CA GLN A 204 1.67 -21.12 -11.22
C GLN A 204 2.82 -20.12 -11.36
N SER A 205 2.51 -18.81 -11.34
CA SER A 205 3.49 -17.72 -11.39
C SER A 205 4.55 -17.78 -10.29
N ILE A 206 4.24 -18.37 -9.12
CA ILE A 206 5.20 -18.53 -8.01
C ILE A 206 6.32 -19.49 -8.41
N SER A 207 5.95 -20.60 -9.07
CA SER A 207 6.85 -21.69 -9.48
C SER A 207 7.68 -21.38 -10.73
N GLU A 208 7.31 -20.35 -11.49
CA GLU A 208 8.02 -19.92 -12.70
C GLU A 208 9.48 -19.52 -12.42
N LEU A 209 10.35 -19.81 -13.39
CA LEU A 209 11.78 -19.53 -13.30
C LEU A 209 12.06 -18.01 -13.22
N PRO A 210 13.08 -17.57 -12.45
CA PRO A 210 13.54 -16.19 -12.45
C PRO A 210 13.77 -15.65 -13.87
N GLY A 211 13.14 -14.51 -14.20
CA GLY A 211 13.21 -13.90 -15.54
C GLY A 211 12.11 -14.32 -16.51
N SER A 212 11.31 -15.35 -16.19
CA SER A 212 10.13 -15.71 -16.98
C SER A 212 9.08 -14.59 -16.94
N PRO A 213 8.44 -14.21 -18.07
CA PRO A 213 7.31 -13.27 -18.07
C PRO A 213 6.16 -13.72 -17.15
N GLY A 214 5.96 -15.04 -17.01
CA GLY A 214 4.92 -15.63 -16.15
C GLY A 214 5.10 -15.30 -14.67
N ARG A 215 6.27 -14.80 -14.25
CA ARG A 215 6.54 -14.37 -12.87
C ARG A 215 5.85 -13.07 -12.47
N GLU A 216 5.32 -12.28 -13.41
CA GLU A 216 4.81 -10.95 -13.10
C GLU A 216 3.62 -10.96 -12.11
N TYR A 217 2.82 -12.04 -12.09
CA TYR A 217 1.61 -12.13 -11.27
C TYR A 217 1.86 -12.31 -9.79
N SER A 218 2.94 -13.01 -9.44
CA SER A 218 3.37 -13.24 -8.06
C SER A 218 4.46 -12.28 -7.58
N GLU A 219 4.97 -11.39 -8.44
CA GLU A 219 6.13 -10.55 -8.11
C GLU A 219 5.92 -9.75 -6.83
N TYR A 220 4.79 -9.05 -6.72
CA TYR A 220 4.51 -8.19 -5.57
C TYR A 220 4.57 -8.97 -4.25
N GLY A 221 3.84 -10.08 -4.17
CA GLY A 221 3.83 -10.94 -2.99
C GLY A 221 5.21 -11.55 -2.68
N ARG A 222 5.96 -11.97 -3.71
CA ARG A 222 7.32 -12.50 -3.51
C ARG A 222 8.27 -11.46 -2.95
N ARG A 223 8.15 -10.18 -3.34
CA ARG A 223 8.97 -9.10 -2.78
C ARG A 223 8.75 -8.92 -1.27
N ILE A 224 7.55 -9.23 -0.76
CA ILE A 224 7.28 -9.26 0.69
C ILE A 224 8.09 -10.38 1.34
N ILE A 225 8.02 -11.60 0.78
CA ILE A 225 8.76 -12.76 1.30
C ILE A 225 10.27 -12.56 1.23
N GLU A 226 10.80 -12.01 0.13
CA GLU A 226 12.23 -11.67 -0.01
C GLU A 226 12.73 -10.70 1.08
N LYS A 227 11.83 -9.87 1.63
CA LYS A 227 12.12 -8.88 2.67
C LYS A 227 11.63 -9.30 4.07
N LYS A 228 11.16 -10.54 4.23
CA LYS A 228 10.50 -11.05 5.44
C LYS A 228 11.32 -10.79 6.70
N ASP A 229 12.58 -11.19 6.70
CA ASP A 229 13.43 -11.10 7.90
C ASP A 229 13.68 -9.65 8.33
N ILE A 230 13.95 -8.76 7.37
CA ILE A 230 14.19 -7.35 7.68
C ILE A 230 12.92 -6.63 8.14
N ILE A 231 11.76 -6.93 7.53
CA ILE A 231 10.47 -6.38 7.94
C ILE A 231 10.15 -6.85 9.37
N LEU A 232 10.25 -8.15 9.66
CA LEU A 232 9.99 -8.68 10.99
C LEU A 232 10.95 -8.14 12.04
N LYS A 233 12.22 -7.92 11.68
CA LYS A 233 13.18 -7.27 12.59
C LYS A 233 12.73 -5.86 12.98
N ILE A 234 12.33 -5.05 12.00
CA ILE A 234 11.79 -3.69 12.24
C ILE A 234 10.53 -3.75 13.11
N MET A 235 9.62 -4.67 12.81
CA MET A 235 8.37 -4.84 13.56
C MET A 235 8.60 -5.32 15.00
N ARG A 236 9.69 -6.02 15.29
CA ARG A 236 10.08 -6.40 16.66
C ARG A 236 10.72 -5.26 17.46
N GLY A 237 11.16 -4.19 16.78
CA GLY A 237 11.80 -3.03 17.42
C GLY A 237 13.28 -3.25 17.77
N GLY A 238 13.98 -4.09 17.00
CA GLY A 238 15.42 -4.29 17.14
C GLY A 238 16.27 -3.29 16.38
#